data_AF-A0A968P035-F1
#
_entry.id   AF-A0A968P035-F1
#
_cell.length_a   1.000
_cell.length_b   1.000
_cell.length_c   1.000
_cell.angle_alpha   90.00
_cell.angle_beta   90.00
_cell.angle_gamma   90.00
#
_symmetry.space_group_name_H-M   'P 1'
#
loop_
_entity.id
_entity.type
_entity.pdbx_description
1 polymer ?
#
loop_
_entity_poly.entity_id
_entity_poly.type
_entity_poly.pdbx_seq_one_letter_code
_entity_poly.pdbx_strand_id
1 'polypeptide(L)'
;MKSMTGYGSSQFKNRQLEVDVHVKSVNGRFLEARFHLPKEYSPFENDFRKLLQSWSRGTVDIYVHRRTSAEARLQTVKIREDNARHWARTLRTLGKSLG
;
A
#
# COMPACT_ATOMS: atom_id res chain seq x y z
N MET A 1 -10.12 30.49 15.72
CA MET A 1 -10.01 29.09 16.18
C MET A 1 -9.86 28.20 14.94
N LYS A 2 -8.65 27.74 14.60
CA LYS A 2 -8.44 26.88 13.41
C LYS A 2 -8.89 25.46 13.75
N SER A 3 -9.90 24.95 13.03
CA SER A 3 -10.30 23.54 13.11
C SER A 3 -9.19 22.69 12.51
N MET A 4 -8.84 21.60 13.21
CA MET A 4 -7.73 20.72 12.84
C MET A 4 -8.21 19.31 12.49
N THR A 5 -9.54 19.11 12.51
CA THR A 5 -10.19 17.88 12.10
C THR A 5 -10.44 17.93 10.61
N GLY A 6 -9.91 16.96 9.89
CA GLY A 6 -9.99 16.90 8.44
C GLY A 6 -9.80 15.47 7.97
N TYR A 7 -10.44 15.14 6.86
CA TYR A 7 -10.17 13.94 6.11
C TYR A 7 -9.75 14.36 4.71
N GLY A 8 -8.64 13.79 4.22
CA GLY A 8 -8.14 14.01 2.88
C GLY A 8 -7.75 12.67 2.27
N SER A 9 -8.11 12.47 1.01
CA SER A 9 -7.65 11.32 0.23
C SER A 9 -7.17 11.80 -1.12
N SER A 10 -6.05 11.25 -1.58
CA SER A 10 -5.49 11.52 -2.89
C SER A 10 -5.04 10.23 -3.51
N GLN A 11 -5.29 10.08 -4.81
CA GLN A 11 -4.86 8.93 -5.59
C GLN A 11 -3.96 9.43 -6.71
N PHE A 12 -2.85 8.73 -6.90
CA PHE A 12 -1.94 8.93 -8.01
C PHE A 12 -1.79 7.63 -8.79
N LYS A 13 -1.88 7.69 -10.12
CA LYS A 13 -1.77 6.53 -10.98
C LYS A 13 -0.91 6.84 -12.21
N ASN A 14 0.03 5.96 -12.50
CA ASN A 14 0.78 5.94 -13.75
C ASN A 14 0.80 4.52 -14.34
N ARG A 15 1.46 4.33 -15.50
CA ARG A 15 1.54 3.04 -16.22
C ARG A 15 2.18 1.90 -15.45
N GLN A 16 2.88 2.17 -14.35
CA GLN A 16 3.62 1.17 -13.60
C GLN A 16 3.12 1.02 -12.16
N LEU A 17 2.57 2.09 -11.59
CA LEU A 17 2.32 2.25 -10.17
C LEU A 17 1.01 3.00 -9.92
N GLU A 18 0.26 2.53 -8.94
CA GLU A 18 -0.87 3.21 -8.34
C GLU A 18 -0.57 3.41 -6.85
N VAL A 19 -0.73 4.64 -6.37
CA VAL A 19 -0.49 5.03 -4.97
C VAL A 19 -1.72 5.75 -4.45
N ASP A 20 -2.29 5.23 -3.37
CA ASP A 20 -3.41 5.83 -2.68
C ASP A 20 -2.94 6.35 -1.32
N VAL A 21 -3.25 7.59 -1.01
CA VAL A 21 -2.89 8.23 0.25
C VAL A 21 -4.16 8.70 0.93
N HIS A 22 -4.36 8.28 2.17
CA HIS A 22 -5.45 8.73 3.02
C HIS A 22 -4.89 9.37 4.28
N VAL A 23 -5.36 10.56 4.60
CA VAL A 23 -4.96 11.33 5.76
C VAL A 23 -6.20 11.66 6.57
N LYS A 24 -6.17 11.30 7.85
CA LYS A 24 -7.19 11.67 8.81
C LYS A 24 -6.53 12.46 9.93
N SER A 25 -7.05 13.65 10.21
CA SER A 25 -6.60 14.46 11.34
C SER A 25 -7.74 14.65 12.33
N VAL A 26 -7.41 14.58 13.61
CA VAL A 26 -8.33 14.84 14.72
C VAL A 26 -7.70 15.78 15.74
N ASN A 27 -8.53 16.46 16.52
CA ASN A 27 -8.07 17.43 17.50
C ASN A 27 -7.50 16.73 18.75
N GLY A 28 -6.22 16.35 18.67
CA GLY A 28 -5.45 15.80 19.79
C GLY A 28 -4.76 16.90 20.61
N ARG A 29 -4.49 16.60 21.89
CA ARG A 29 -3.77 17.51 22.81
C ARG A 29 -2.31 17.70 22.39
N PHE A 30 -1.67 16.65 21.89
CA PHE A 30 -0.28 16.63 21.43
C PHE A 30 -0.23 16.33 19.94
N LEU A 31 0.88 16.70 19.28
CA LEU A 31 1.14 16.27 17.91
C LEU A 31 1.51 14.78 17.91
N GLU A 32 0.63 13.94 17.40
CA GLU A 32 0.90 12.52 17.16
C GLU A 32 0.76 12.22 15.67
N ALA A 33 1.84 11.81 15.01
CA ALA A 33 1.81 11.36 13.63
C ALA A 33 1.93 9.83 13.59
N ARG A 34 0.96 9.16 12.98
CA ARG A 34 0.91 7.71 12.80
C ARG A 34 1.00 7.38 11.32
N PHE A 35 2.06 6.67 10.93
CA PHE A 35 2.35 6.35 9.55
C PHE A 35 2.10 4.86 9.29
N HIS A 36 1.17 4.57 8.39
CA HIS A 36 0.93 3.22 7.86
C HIS A 36 1.49 3.18 6.44
N LEU A 37 2.80 2.91 6.34
CA LEU A 37 3.55 2.90 5.08
C LEU A 37 3.87 1.48 4.62
N PRO A 38 3.88 1.21 3.30
CA PRO A 38 4.41 -0.03 2.77
C PRO A 38 5.94 -0.03 2.91
N LYS A 39 6.56 -1.21 2.85
CA LYS A 39 8.00 -1.41 3.13
C LYS A 39 8.90 -0.52 2.29
N GLU A 40 8.51 -0.24 1.05
CA GLU A 40 9.29 0.59 0.12
C GLU A 40 9.33 2.07 0.56
N TYR A 41 8.35 2.53 1.34
CA TYR A 41 8.27 3.91 1.81
C TYR A 41 8.60 4.11 3.29
N SER A 42 8.77 3.02 4.06
CA SER A 42 9.20 3.10 5.46
C SER A 42 10.46 3.94 5.69
N PRO A 43 11.50 3.94 4.83
CA PRO A 43 12.68 4.78 5.02
C PRO A 43 12.38 6.29 5.02
N PHE A 44 11.30 6.73 4.37
CA PHE A 44 10.92 8.14 4.25
C PHE A 44 10.05 8.62 5.43
N GLU A 45 9.74 7.76 6.41
CA GLU A 45 8.90 8.12 7.55
C GLU A 45 9.42 9.35 8.29
N ASN A 46 10.74 9.42 8.52
CA ASN A 46 11.36 10.56 9.20
C ASN A 46 11.18 11.88 8.42
N ASP A 47 11.22 11.82 7.10
CA ASP A 47 11.03 13.01 6.27
C ASP A 47 9.57 13.47 6.27
N PHE A 48 8.62 12.53 6.23
CA PHE A 48 7.21 12.88 6.44
C PHE A 48 6.97 13.47 7.83
N ARG A 49 7.64 12.96 8.85
CA ARG A 49 7.55 13.48 10.22
C ARG A 49 8.07 14.92 10.33
N LYS A 50 9.15 15.27 9.63
CA LYS A 50 9.67 16.63 9.55
C LYS A 50 8.65 17.60 8.94
N LEU A 51 7.91 17.19 7.91
CA LEU A 51 6.88 18.05 7.29
C LEU A 51 5.78 18.43 8.29
N LEU A 52 5.42 17.50 9.18
CA LEU A 52 4.40 17.71 10.21
C LEU A 52 4.90 18.49 11.43
N GLN A 53 6.20 18.75 11.57
CA GLN A 53 6.75 19.51 12.71
C GLN A 53 6.20 20.94 12.81
N SER A 54 5.71 21.49 11.70
CA SER A 54 5.06 22.81 11.68
C SER A 54 3.74 22.83 12.47
N TRP A 55 3.16 21.67 12.80
CA TRP A 55 1.89 21.55 13.52
C TRP A 55 2.17 21.41 15.01
N SER A 56 1.55 22.25 15.85
CA SER A 56 1.81 22.25 17.30
C SER A 56 0.94 21.28 18.11
N ARG A 57 -0.15 20.77 17.51
CA ARG A 57 -1.10 19.86 18.14
C ARG A 57 -1.81 19.01 17.08
N GLY A 58 -2.45 17.91 17.49
CA GLY A 58 -3.31 17.10 16.63
C GLY A 58 -2.81 15.68 16.43
N THR A 59 -3.72 14.72 16.30
CA THR A 59 -3.38 13.36 15.88
C THR A 59 -3.65 13.25 14.38
N VAL A 60 -2.64 12.81 13.62
CA VAL A 60 -2.69 12.65 12.18
C VAL A 60 -2.36 11.20 11.84
N ASP A 61 -3.33 10.50 11.29
CA ASP A 61 -3.18 9.15 10.75
C ASP A 61 -2.99 9.25 9.23
N ILE A 62 -1.85 8.75 8.74
CA ILE A 62 -1.48 8.75 7.33
C ILE A 62 -1.37 7.30 6.87
N TYR A 63 -2.19 6.93 5.89
CA TYR A 63 -2.19 5.62 5.25
C TYR A 63 -1.70 5.76 3.82
N VAL A 64 -0.69 5.01 3.46
CA VAL A 64 -0.18 4.93 2.09
C VAL A 64 -0.33 3.51 1.60
N HIS A 65 -1.06 3.34 0.50
CA HIS A 65 -1.21 2.07 -0.19
C HIS A 65 -0.49 2.16 -1.53
N ARG A 66 0.39 1.19 -1.78
CA ARG A 66 1.13 1.06 -3.02
C ARG A 66 0.66 -0.18 -3.75
N ARG A 67 0.26 -0.04 -5.02
CA ARG A 67 -0.16 -1.14 -5.89
C ARG A 67 0.64 -1.08 -7.18
N THR A 68 1.21 -2.21 -7.60
CA THR A 68 1.77 -2.34 -8.96
C THR A 68 0.62 -2.35 -9.95
N SER A 69 0.72 -1.54 -11.00
CA SER A 69 -0.28 -1.52 -12.07
C SER A 69 -0.46 -2.91 -12.71
N ALA A 70 -1.65 -3.18 -13.23
CA ALA A 70 -1.94 -4.43 -13.93
C ALA A 70 -0.97 -4.66 -15.11
N GLU A 71 -0.60 -3.59 -15.83
CA GLU A 71 0.34 -3.62 -16.96
C GLU A 71 1.75 -4.03 -16.53
N ALA A 72 2.28 -3.46 -15.44
CA ALA A 72 3.58 -3.87 -14.90
C ALA A 72 3.55 -5.27 -14.27
N ARG A 73 2.40 -5.69 -13.71
CA ARG A 73 2.21 -7.05 -13.18
C ARG A 73 2.24 -8.09 -14.29
N LEU A 74 1.62 -7.82 -15.44
CA LEU A 74 1.66 -8.71 -16.61
C LEU A 74 3.09 -8.93 -17.12
N GLN A 75 3.95 -7.91 -17.05
CA GLN A 75 5.38 -8.06 -17.40
C GLN A 75 6.19 -8.89 -16.39
N THR A 76 5.73 -8.98 -15.13
CA THR A 76 6.44 -9.68 -14.05
C THR A 76 5.90 -11.08 -13.79
N VAL A 77 4.88 -11.56 -14.52
CA VAL A 77 4.46 -12.97 -14.44
C VAL A 77 5.52 -13.87 -15.11
N LYS A 78 6.65 -14.07 -14.41
CA LYS A 78 7.53 -15.21 -14.64
C LYS A 78 6.79 -16.42 -14.09
N ILE A 79 6.13 -17.17 -14.97
CA ILE A 79 5.61 -18.48 -14.64
C ILE A 79 6.80 -19.32 -14.15
N ARG A 80 6.75 -19.76 -12.89
CA ARG A 80 7.68 -20.78 -12.41
C ARG A 80 7.27 -22.10 -13.05
N GLU A 81 7.94 -22.45 -14.15
CA GLU A 81 7.61 -23.62 -14.95
C GLU A 81 7.53 -24.90 -14.11
N ASP A 82 8.39 -25.07 -13.11
CA ASP A 82 8.40 -26.26 -12.25
C ASP A 82 7.09 -26.44 -11.50
N ASN A 83 6.58 -25.35 -10.91
CA ASN A 83 5.29 -25.37 -10.22
C ASN A 83 4.18 -25.67 -11.22
N ALA A 84 4.14 -24.97 -12.37
CA ALA A 84 3.12 -25.18 -13.38
C ALA A 84 3.09 -26.64 -13.90
N ARG A 85 4.26 -27.25 -14.11
CA ARG A 85 4.41 -28.66 -14.50
C ARG A 85 3.96 -29.63 -13.41
N HIS A 86 4.17 -29.28 -12.15
CA HIS A 86 3.71 -30.08 -11.02
C HIS A 86 2.18 -30.06 -10.92
N TRP A 87 1.57 -28.86 -10.95
CA TRP A 87 0.11 -28.68 -10.97
C TRP A 87 -0.54 -29.41 -12.15
N ALA A 88 0.02 -29.28 -13.36
CA ALA A 88 -0.50 -29.95 -14.55
C ALA A 88 -0.45 -31.49 -14.45
N ARG A 89 0.59 -32.03 -13.81
CA ARG A 89 0.70 -33.48 -13.57
C ARG A 89 -0.31 -33.94 -12.53
N THR A 90 -0.39 -33.29 -11.38
CA THR A 90 -1.31 -33.67 -10.30
C THR A 90 -2.76 -33.59 -10.74
N LEU A 91 -3.15 -32.54 -11.47
CA LEU A 91 -4.51 -32.42 -12.02
C LEU A 91 -4.84 -33.54 -13.02
N ARG A 92 -3.88 -33.94 -13.86
CA ARG A 92 -4.07 -35.03 -14.82
C ARG A 92 -4.19 -36.38 -14.11
N THR A 93 -3.44 -36.60 -13.03
CA THR A 93 -3.53 -37.82 -12.22
C THR A 93 -4.85 -37.87 -11.45
N LEU A 94 -5.29 -36.75 -10.87
CA LEU A 94 -6.60 -36.62 -10.21
C LEU A 94 -7.75 -36.89 -11.18
N GLY A 95 -7.71 -36.31 -12.38
CA GLY A 95 -8.75 -36.55 -13.39
C GLY A 95 -8.84 -38.00 -13.84
N LYS A 96 -7.74 -38.76 -13.80
CA LYS A 96 -7.73 -40.21 -14.08
C LYS A 96 -8.17 -41.07 -12.90
N SER A 97 -8.10 -40.55 -11.68
CA SER A 97 -8.49 -41.25 -10.45
C SER A 97 -9.97 -41.05 -10.11
N LEU A 98 -10.61 -40.04 -10.71
CA LEU A 98 -12.00 -39.66 -10.46
C LEU A 98 -12.95 -40.07 -11.60
N GLY A 99 -12.46 -40.82 -12.59
CA GLY A 99 -13.25 -41.47 -13.65
C GLY A 99 -13.00 -42.96 -13.66
#